data_AF-A0A2M8T630-F1
#
_entry.id   AF-A0A2M8T630-F1
#
_cell.length_a   1.000
_cell.length_b   1.000
_cell.length_c   1.000
_cell.angle_alpha   90.00
_cell.angle_beta   90.00
_cell.angle_gamma   90.00
#
_symmetry.space_group_name_H-M   'P 1'
#
loop_
_entity.id
_entity.type
_entity.pdbx_description
1 polymer ?
#
loop_
_entity_poly.entity_id
_entity_poly.type
_entity_poly.pdbx_seq_one_letter_code
_entity_poly.pdbx_strand_id
1 'polypeptide(L)'
;MEMFDGIELLSTEGIIDYNGVQDFPGGYVLIGYHYDGRYVIDTNKSKNGLGYMLYLDSIDDIEDAVNLDSNFEIWFDTLVSFNGTKYWEVSPNN
;
A
#
# COMPACT_ATOMS: atom_id res chain seq x y z
N MET A 1 16.90 10.08 -7.93
CA MET A 1 15.93 8.99 -7.74
C MET A 1 14.98 9.10 -8.90
N GLU A 2 14.94 8.11 -9.80
CA GLU A 2 13.92 8.11 -10.85
C GLU A 2 12.57 7.92 -10.19
N MET A 3 11.67 8.86 -10.41
CA MET A 3 10.33 8.83 -9.84
C MET A 3 9.49 7.92 -10.74
N PHE A 4 9.14 6.74 -10.23
CA PHE A 4 8.23 5.85 -10.94
C PHE A 4 6.87 6.52 -11.07
N ASP A 5 6.35 6.58 -12.30
CA ASP A 5 5.07 7.24 -12.64
C ASP A 5 3.85 6.36 -12.29
N GLY A 6 3.95 5.59 -11.20
CA GLY A 6 3.02 4.52 -10.88
C GLY A 6 3.03 4.12 -9.40
N ILE A 7 2.34 3.02 -9.11
CA ILE A 7 2.23 2.48 -7.75
C ILE A 7 3.39 1.53 -7.51
N GLU A 8 4.13 1.77 -6.43
CA GLU A 8 5.22 0.92 -5.98
C GLU A 8 4.76 0.10 -4.78
N LEU A 9 4.82 -1.22 -4.89
CA LEU A 9 4.59 -2.13 -3.77
C LEU A 9 5.93 -2.54 -3.15
N LEU A 10 6.00 -2.51 -1.83
CA LEU A 10 7.19 -2.92 -1.10
C LEU A 10 7.37 -4.44 -1.15
N SER A 11 8.62 -4.89 -1.26
CA SER A 11 8.95 -6.29 -0.97
C SER A 11 8.69 -6.59 0.51
N THR A 12 8.64 -7.87 0.88
CA THR A 12 8.49 -8.25 2.30
C THR A 12 9.64 -7.73 3.16
N GLU A 13 10.88 -7.69 2.65
CA GLU A 13 11.99 -7.04 3.37
C GLU A 13 11.77 -5.53 3.47
N GLY A 14 11.34 -4.89 2.39
CA GLY A 14 10.99 -3.46 2.39
C GLY A 14 9.90 -3.13 3.40
N ILE A 15 8.87 -3.97 3.53
CA ILE A 15 7.84 -3.78 4.56
C ILE A 15 8.47 -3.79 5.95
N ILE A 16 9.40 -4.72 6.25
CA ILE A 16 10.07 -4.79 7.55
C ILE A 16 10.93 -3.54 7.78
N ASP A 17 11.74 -3.16 6.79
CA ASP A 17 12.71 -2.07 6.91
C ASP A 17 12.03 -0.71 7.01
N TYR A 18 11.09 -0.40 6.10
CA TYR A 18 10.41 0.89 6.06
C TYR A 18 9.50 1.07 7.27
N ASN A 19 8.74 0.05 7.68
CA ASN A 19 7.89 0.18 8.88
C ASN A 19 8.68 0.24 10.19
N GLY A 20 9.95 -0.17 10.20
CA GLY A 20 10.83 0.01 11.36
C GLY A 20 11.14 1.49 11.68
N VAL A 21 10.94 2.39 10.71
CA VAL A 21 11.19 3.83 10.85
C VAL A 21 9.94 4.71 10.64
N GLN A 22 8.80 4.12 10.27
CA GLN A 22 7.53 4.87 10.17
C GLN A 22 7.00 5.24 11.56
N ASP A 23 6.45 6.44 11.68
CA ASP A 23 5.82 6.93 12.91
C ASP A 23 4.33 6.57 12.97
N PHE A 24 4.00 5.34 12.58
CA PHE A 24 2.63 4.86 12.65
C PHE A 24 2.33 4.28 14.03
N PRO A 25 1.10 4.46 14.56
CA PRO A 25 0.65 3.73 15.72
C PRO A 25 0.72 2.22 15.50
N GLY A 26 0.76 1.47 16.60
CA GLY A 26 0.80 0.02 16.55
C GLY A 26 -0.38 -0.56 15.75
N GLY A 27 -0.06 -1.46 14.83
CA GLY A 27 -1.05 -2.18 14.04
C GLY A 27 -1.32 -1.60 12.65
N TYR A 28 -0.62 -0.55 12.23
CA TYR A 28 -0.64 -0.06 10.85
C TYR A 28 0.64 -0.47 10.12
N VAL A 29 0.51 -0.93 8.88
CA VAL A 29 1.64 -1.42 8.08
C VAL A 29 1.60 -0.76 6.71
N LEU A 30 2.62 0.04 6.41
CA LEU A 30 2.91 0.55 5.08
C LEU A 30 3.23 -0.61 4.14
N ILE A 31 2.58 -0.64 2.98
CA ILE A 31 2.79 -1.68 1.96
C ILE A 31 3.20 -1.15 0.59
N GLY A 32 3.09 0.16 0.36
CA GLY A 32 3.42 0.75 -0.93
C GLY A 32 3.16 2.24 -1.00
N TYR A 33 3.53 2.83 -2.12
CA TYR A 33 3.48 4.26 -2.38
C TYR A 33 2.90 4.58 -3.75
N HIS A 34 2.40 5.80 -3.89
CA HIS A 34 2.03 6.41 -5.17
C HIS A 34 2.39 7.88 -5.11
N TYR A 35 3.51 8.24 -5.78
CA TYR A 35 4.19 9.52 -5.54
C TYR A 35 4.44 9.73 -4.04
N ASP A 36 3.83 10.75 -3.46
CA ASP A 36 3.96 11.10 -2.05
C ASP A 36 2.88 10.44 -1.17
N GLY A 37 1.92 9.74 -1.78
CA GLY A 37 0.87 9.01 -1.07
C GLY A 37 1.30 7.61 -0.63
N ARG A 38 0.67 7.10 0.42
CA ARG A 38 1.01 5.83 1.10
C ARG A 38 -0.18 4.89 1.14
N TYR A 39 0.03 3.63 0.79
CA TYR A 39 -0.93 2.54 1.02
C TYR A 39 -0.60 1.82 2.32
N VAL A 40 -1.59 1.70 3.19
CA VAL A 40 -1.42 1.19 4.56
C VAL A 40 -2.48 0.12 4.87
N ILE A 41 -2.08 -0.91 5.60
CA ILE A 41 -2.95 -1.96 6.15
C ILE A 41 -3.18 -1.71 7.63
N ASP A 42 -4.44 -1.64 8.05
CA ASP A 42 -4.85 -1.73 9.45
C ASP A 42 -4.95 -3.21 9.88
N THR A 43 -3.89 -3.73 10.50
CA THR A 43 -3.82 -5.12 10.96
C THR A 43 -4.74 -5.41 12.15
N ASN A 44 -5.23 -4.37 12.86
CA ASN A 44 -6.23 -4.57 13.90
C ASN A 44 -7.60 -4.92 13.29
N LYS A 45 -7.91 -4.38 12.10
CA LYS A 45 -9.13 -4.65 11.35
C LYS A 45 -9.02 -5.83 10.39
N SER A 46 -7.82 -6.29 10.05
CA SER A 46 -7.61 -7.37 9.06
C SER A 46 -8.35 -8.67 9.41
N LYS A 47 -8.58 -8.93 10.70
CA LYS A 47 -9.34 -10.09 11.20
C LYS A 47 -10.81 -10.09 10.79
N ASN A 48 -11.37 -8.93 10.40
CA ASN A 48 -12.76 -8.77 10.01
C ASN A 48 -12.99 -8.94 8.49
N GLY A 49 -11.93 -9.16 7.71
CA GLY A 49 -11.98 -9.57 6.30
C GLY A 49 -12.11 -8.45 5.26
N LEU A 50 -12.63 -7.26 5.62
CA LEU A 50 -12.79 -6.11 4.72
C LEU A 50 -12.53 -4.77 5.45
N GLY A 51 -12.31 -3.70 4.69
CA GLY A 51 -12.22 -2.32 5.18
C GLY A 51 -10.95 -2.01 5.97
N TYR A 52 -9.87 -2.71 5.67
CA TYR A 52 -8.57 -2.55 6.33
C TYR A 52 -7.49 -1.96 5.41
N MET A 53 -7.78 -1.76 4.13
CA MET A 53 -6.93 -1.01 3.21
C MET A 53 -7.18 0.48 3.35
N LEU A 54 -6.11 1.23 3.56
CA LEU A 54 -6.12 2.67 3.75
C LEU A 54 -5.20 3.35 2.74
N TYR A 55 -5.55 4.58 2.37
CA TYR A 55 -4.68 5.49 1.64
C TYR A 55 -4.45 6.76 2.45
N LEU A 56 -3.19 7.18 2.58
CA LEU A 56 -2.81 8.45 3.19
C LEU A 56 -2.20 9.33 2.11
N ASP A 57 -2.63 10.60 2.05
CA ASP A 57 -1.88 11.60 1.34
C ASP A 57 -0.56 11.90 2.10
N SER A 58 0.35 12.56 1.40
CA SER A 58 1.69 12.98 1.80
C SER A 58 1.75 13.79 3.10
N ILE A 59 0.67 14.49 3.43
CA ILE A 59 0.57 15.38 4.59
C ILE A 59 -0.34 14.84 5.69
N ASP A 60 -1.04 13.75 5.43
CA ASP A 60 -2.07 13.24 6.34
C ASP A 60 -1.43 12.41 7.46
N ASP A 61 -1.96 12.63 8.66
CA ASP A 61 -1.79 11.70 9.76
C ASP A 61 -2.65 10.46 9.53
N ILE A 62 -2.33 9.37 10.22
CA ILE A 62 -3.06 8.10 10.07
C ILE A 62 -4.55 8.20 10.40
N GLU A 63 -4.95 9.18 11.22
CA GLU A 63 -6.34 9.44 11.60
C GLU A 63 -7.18 9.97 10.43
N ASP A 64 -6.53 10.66 9.48
CA ASP A 64 -7.16 11.22 8.29
C ASP A 64 -7.12 10.25 7.09
N ALA A 65 -6.58 9.05 7.29
CA ALA A 65 -6.46 8.04 6.25
C ALA A 65 -7.83 7.66 5.65
N VAL A 66 -7.90 7.66 4.32
CA VAL A 66 -9.09 7.28 3.58
C VAL A 66 -9.22 5.76 3.58
N ASN A 67 -10.35 5.25 4.07
CA ASN A 67 -10.68 3.83 3.93
C ASN A 67 -11.04 3.52 2.47
N LEU A 68 -10.39 2.52 1.88
CA LEU A 68 -10.65 2.08 0.52
C LEU A 68 -11.82 1.07 0.42
N ASP A 69 -12.50 0.81 1.54
CA ASP A 69 -13.61 -0.13 1.69
C ASP A 69 -13.28 -1.55 1.18
N SER A 70 -12.00 -1.94 1.27
CA SER A 70 -11.48 -3.18 0.70
C SER A 70 -10.50 -3.90 1.64
N ASN A 71 -10.17 -5.13 1.27
CA ASN A 71 -8.98 -5.84 1.76
C ASN A 71 -7.85 -5.76 0.73
N PHE A 72 -6.68 -6.31 1.06
CA PHE A 72 -5.53 -6.26 0.15
C PHE A 72 -5.84 -6.96 -1.18
N GLU A 73 -6.50 -8.12 -1.14
CA GLU A 73 -6.78 -8.94 -2.31
C GLU A 73 -7.73 -8.24 -3.29
N ILE A 74 -8.82 -7.64 -2.79
CA ILE A 74 -9.79 -6.88 -3.61
C ILE A 74 -9.14 -5.62 -4.15
N TRP A 75 -8.38 -4.89 -3.33
CA TRP A 75 -7.67 -3.69 -3.77
C TRP A 75 -6.66 -4.03 -4.87
N PHE A 76 -5.89 -5.10 -4.69
CA PHE A 76 -4.86 -5.52 -5.65
C PHE A 76 -5.48 -6.04 -6.95
N ASP A 77 -6.53 -6.85 -6.86
CA ASP A 77 -7.27 -7.32 -8.04
C ASP A 77 -7.88 -6.16 -8.84
N THR A 78 -8.44 -5.18 -8.14
CA THR A 78 -8.93 -3.92 -8.72
C THR A 78 -7.77 -3.16 -9.38
N LEU A 79 -6.66 -2.97 -8.68
CA LEU A 79 -5.48 -2.27 -9.18
C LEU A 79 -4.95 -2.89 -10.47
N VAL A 80 -4.79 -4.21 -10.51
CA VAL A 80 -4.32 -4.95 -11.69
C VAL A 80 -5.35 -4.88 -12.82
N SER A 81 -6.63 -5.06 -12.52
CA SER A 81 -7.72 -5.06 -13.51
C SER A 81 -7.91 -3.70 -14.18
N PHE A 82 -7.82 -2.59 -13.44
CA PHE A 82 -7.99 -1.24 -13.96
C PHE A 82 -6.77 -0.73 -14.74
N ASN A 83 -5.55 -1.18 -14.40
CA ASN A 83 -4.32 -0.73 -15.07
C ASN A 83 -3.90 -1.60 -16.27
N GLY A 84 -4.51 -2.78 -16.44
CA GLY A 84 -4.26 -3.67 -17.58
C GLY A 84 -2.78 -4.02 -17.75
N THR A 85 -2.31 -4.25 -18.99
CA THR A 85 -0.88 -4.50 -19.30
C THR A 85 -0.07 -3.21 -19.53
N LYS A 86 -0.66 -2.03 -19.33
CA LYS A 86 -0.08 -0.77 -19.78
C LYS A 86 1.06 -0.26 -18.87
N TYR A 87 1.12 -0.72 -17.62
CA TYR A 87 2.01 -0.18 -16.59
C TYR A 87 2.73 -1.24 -15.72
N TRP A 88 2.70 -2.52 -16.11
CA TRP A 88 3.37 -3.58 -15.36
C TRP A 88 4.50 -4.22 -16.17
N GLU A 89 5.73 -4.10 -15.69
CA GLU A 89 6.86 -4.90 -16.14
C GLU A 89 7.13 -6.00 -15.10
N VAL A 90 6.84 -7.25 -15.45
CA VAL A 90 7.21 -8.39 -14.61
C VAL A 90 8.64 -8.76 -14.97
N SER A 91 9.57 -8.51 -14.06
CA SER A 91 10.96 -9.00 -14.17
C SER A 91 11.07 -10.36 -13.48
N PRO A 92 11.03 -11.49 -14.21
CA PRO A 92 11.34 -12.78 -13.61
C PRO A 92 12.82 -12.82 -13.21
N ASN A 93 13.10 -13.25 -11.98
CA ASN A 93 14.47 -13.58 -11.58
C ASN A 93 14.92 -14.82 -12.37
N ASN A 94 15.95 -14.66 -13.21
CA ASN A 94 16.68 -15.76 -13.85
C ASN A 94 17.68 -16.40 -12.88
#